data_AF-A0A6I6SKP3-F1
#
_entry.id   AF-A0A6I6SKP3-F1
#
_cell.length_a   1.000
_cell.length_b   1.000
_cell.length_c   1.000
_cell.angle_alpha   90.00
_cell.angle_beta   90.00
_cell.angle_gamma   90.00
#
_symmetry.space_group_name_H-M   'P 1'
#
loop_
_entity.id
_entity.type
_entity.pdbx_description
1 polymer ?
#
loop_
_entity_poly.entity_id
_entity_poly.type
_entity_poly.pdbx_seq_one_letter_code
_entity_poly.pdbx_strand_id
1 'polypeptide(L)'
;MKHWRLVLRVASDSKVLHDAGELRRNVTAFLRVEKTYEVACLGIDMFGIDFLAEDEEFNHIMSLVKILESRYRLSIMQFSELDAANEPGVTVKVGSKPATCVA
;
A
#
# COMPACT_ATOMS: atom_id res chain seq x y z
N MET A 1 7.99 0.62 17.62
CA MET A 1 7.26 0.17 16.42
C MET A 1 6.06 1.06 16.17
N LYS A 2 6.06 1.72 15.02
CA LYS A 2 4.97 2.53 14.51
C LYS A 2 4.16 1.76 13.49
N HIS A 3 2.90 2.12 13.34
CA HIS A 3 2.02 1.51 12.35
C HIS A 3 2.01 2.37 11.09
N TRP A 4 2.23 1.73 9.94
CA TRP A 4 2.33 2.40 8.65
C TRP A 4 1.31 1.81 7.68
N ARG A 5 0.75 2.69 6.85
CA ARG A 5 -0.14 2.32 5.75
C ARG A 5 0.51 2.68 4.43
N LEU A 6 0.59 1.69 3.54
CA LEU A 6 0.99 1.85 2.15
C LEU A 6 -0.17 1.44 1.25
N VAL A 7 -0.60 2.32 0.37
CA VAL A 7 -1.65 2.04 -0.63
C VAL A 7 -1.07 2.23 -2.01
N LEU A 8 -1.19 1.18 -2.80
CA LEU A 8 -0.63 1.07 -4.14
C LEU A 8 -1.77 0.99 -5.14
N ARG A 9 -1.73 1.84 -6.16
CA ARG A 9 -2.59 1.68 -7.33
C ARG A 9 -2.07 0.50 -8.17
N VAL A 10 -2.99 -0.35 -8.59
CA VAL A 10 -2.74 -1.41 -9.55
C VAL A 10 -3.09 -0.90 -10.95
N ALA A 11 -2.19 -1.09 -11.91
CA ALA A 11 -2.48 -0.78 -13.30
C ALA A 11 -3.53 -1.75 -13.87
N SER A 12 -4.45 -1.25 -14.69
CA SER A 12 -5.59 -2.02 -15.21
C SER A 12 -5.20 -3.22 -16.09
N ASP A 13 -4.00 -3.17 -16.67
CA ASP A 13 -3.39 -4.24 -17.46
C ASP A 13 -2.48 -5.17 -16.63
N SER A 14 -2.36 -4.91 -15.33
CA SER A 14 -1.50 -5.67 -14.43
C SER A 14 -2.16 -6.96 -14.00
N LYS A 15 -1.48 -8.09 -14.24
CA LYS A 15 -1.89 -9.40 -13.71
C LYS A 15 -1.73 -9.51 -12.18
N VAL A 16 -1.24 -8.46 -11.52
CA VAL A 16 -0.91 -8.47 -10.08
C VAL A 16 -2.13 -8.71 -9.20
N LEU A 17 -3.34 -8.31 -9.62
CA LEU A 17 -4.57 -8.65 -8.88
C LEU A 17 -4.98 -10.12 -9.05
N HIS A 18 -4.67 -10.73 -10.19
CA HIS A 18 -4.82 -12.19 -10.36
C HIS A 18 -3.82 -12.97 -9.47
N ASP A 19 -2.65 -12.39 -9.21
CA ASP A 19 -1.59 -12.94 -8.35
C ASP A 19 -1.46 -12.21 -7.00
N ALA A 20 -2.56 -11.68 -6.46
CA ALA A 20 -2.55 -10.97 -5.17
C ALA A 20 -1.94 -11.83 -4.04
N GLY A 21 -1.99 -13.17 -4.16
CA GLY A 21 -1.33 -14.09 -3.25
C GLY A 21 0.21 -14.12 -3.35
N GLU A 22 0.80 -13.90 -4.52
CA GLU A 22 2.25 -13.76 -4.65
C GLU A 22 2.71 -12.41 -4.10
N LEU A 23 1.97 -11.33 -4.41
CA LEU A 23 2.26 -10.01 -3.85
C LEU A 23 2.23 -10.07 -2.32
N ARG A 24 1.14 -10.57 -1.72
CA ARG A 24 1.01 -10.75 -0.26
C ARG A 24 2.20 -11.52 0.31
N ARG A 25 2.55 -12.68 -0.27
CA ARG A 25 3.70 -13.49 0.18
C ARG A 25 5.00 -12.71 0.15
N ASN A 26 5.25 -11.97 -0.93
CA ASN A 26 6.45 -11.15 -1.04
C ASN A 26 6.46 -10.04 0.00
N VAL A 27 5.37 -9.30 0.20
CA VAL A 27 5.40 -8.21 1.19
C VAL A 27 5.51 -8.74 2.62
N THR A 28 4.84 -9.84 2.96
CA THR A 28 4.97 -10.46 4.29
C THR A 28 6.36 -11.03 4.54
N ALA A 29 7.13 -11.36 3.50
CA ALA A 29 8.53 -11.78 3.66
C ALA A 29 9.48 -10.62 4.03
N PHE A 30 9.12 -9.38 3.69
CA PHE A 30 9.97 -8.20 3.89
C PHE A 30 9.47 -7.21 4.95
N LEU A 31 8.15 -7.20 5.21
CA LEU A 31 7.51 -6.31 6.16
C LEU A 31 6.79 -7.11 7.24
N ARG A 32 6.70 -6.53 8.43
CA ARG A 32 5.88 -7.05 9.54
C ARG A 32 4.42 -6.64 9.29
N VAL A 33 3.80 -7.31 8.33
CA VAL A 33 2.44 -7.01 7.84
C VAL A 33 1.39 -7.36 8.88
N GLU A 34 0.56 -6.39 9.25
CA GLU A 34 -0.63 -6.58 10.10
C GLU A 34 -1.82 -6.99 9.24
N LYS A 35 -2.03 -6.29 8.11
CA LYS A 35 -3.17 -6.53 7.23
C LYS A 35 -2.85 -6.15 5.80
N THR A 36 -3.41 -6.92 4.88
CA THR A 36 -3.51 -6.54 3.45
C THR A 36 -4.97 -6.48 3.04
N TYR A 37 -5.32 -5.55 2.17
CA TYR A 37 -6.69 -5.40 1.68
C TYR A 37 -6.72 -4.86 0.26
N GLU A 38 -7.81 -5.15 -0.45
CA GLU A 38 -8.04 -4.69 -1.82
C GLU A 38 -9.16 -3.64 -1.80
N VAL A 39 -8.95 -2.54 -2.52
CA VAL A 39 -9.92 -1.44 -2.61
C VAL A 39 -10.13 -1.12 -4.08
N ALA A 40 -11.37 -1.21 -4.55
CA ALA A 40 -11.76 -0.71 -5.85
C ALA A 40 -12.51 0.62 -5.67
N CYS A 41 -11.98 1.71 -6.22
CA CYS A 41 -12.61 3.03 -6.13
C CYS A 41 -12.46 3.78 -7.45
N LEU A 42 -13.56 4.34 -7.96
CA LEU A 42 -13.59 5.15 -9.19
C LEU A 42 -12.95 4.45 -10.41
N GLY A 43 -13.11 3.12 -10.52
CA GLY A 43 -12.51 2.32 -11.60
C GLY A 43 -11.00 2.12 -11.47
N ILE A 44 -10.44 2.39 -10.29
CA ILE A 44 -9.05 2.13 -9.95
C ILE A 44 -9.01 1.06 -8.88
N ASP A 45 -8.30 -0.02 -9.19
CA ASP A 45 -8.00 -1.06 -8.22
C ASP A 45 -6.75 -0.70 -7.43
N MET A 46 -6.80 -0.95 -6.14
CA MET A 46 -5.75 -0.61 -5.19
C MET A 46 -5.49 -1.76 -4.24
N PHE A 47 -4.23 -1.85 -3.81
CA PHE A 47 -3.75 -2.80 -2.83
C PHE A 47 -3.18 -2.04 -1.63
N GLY A 48 -3.80 -2.24 -0.47
CA GLY A 48 -3.43 -1.63 0.80
C GLY A 48 -2.65 -2.60 1.68
N ILE A 49 -1.66 -2.07 2.39
CA ILE A 49 -0.74 -2.82 3.25
C ILE A 49 -0.55 -2.00 4.52
N ASP A 50 -1.01 -2.56 5.63
CA ASP A 50 -0.81 -2.05 6.97
C ASP A 50 0.30 -2.90 7.62
N PHE A 51 1.35 -2.26 8.11
CA PHE A 51 2.54 -2.95 8.63
C PHE A 51 3.24 -2.18 9.74
N LEU A 52 3.99 -2.88 10.58
CA LEU A 52 4.75 -2.30 11.68
C LEU A 52 6.21 -2.06 11.27
N ALA A 53 6.73 -0.89 11.61
CA ALA A 53 8.13 -0.55 11.38
C ALA A 53 8.70 0.40 12.43
N GLU A 54 10.00 0.30 12.68
CA GLU A 54 10.77 1.32 13.41
C GLU A 54 11.22 2.45 12.46
N ASP A 55 11.49 3.64 13.02
CA ASP A 55 11.95 4.80 12.22
C ASP A 55 13.24 4.49 11.43
N GLU A 56 14.09 3.63 11.99
CA GLU A 56 15.36 3.17 11.40
C GLU A 56 15.15 2.28 10.15
N GLU A 57 13.96 1.68 10.01
CA GLU A 57 13.61 0.80 8.90
C GLU A 57 13.09 1.57 7.67
N PHE A 58 12.91 2.89 7.78
CA PHE A 58 12.32 3.74 6.74
C PHE A 58 13.02 3.63 5.38
N ASN A 59 14.36 3.63 5.36
CA ASN A 59 15.13 3.51 4.12
C ASN A 59 14.94 2.15 3.43
N HIS A 60 14.79 1.08 4.21
CA HIS A 60 14.51 -0.25 3.69
C HIS A 60 13.10 -0.34 3.11
N ILE A 61 12.12 0.27 3.79
CA ILE A 61 10.74 0.38 3.31
C ILE A 61 10.70 1.12 1.98
N MET A 62 11.31 2.29 1.89
CA MET A 62 11.34 3.07 0.64
C MET A 62 12.01 2.31 -0.51
N SER A 63 13.03 1.50 -0.21
CA SER A 63 13.69 0.64 -1.20
C SER A 63 12.76 -0.49 -1.67
N LEU A 64 12.03 -1.13 -0.75
CA LEU A 64 11.00 -2.11 -1.09
C LEU A 64 9.91 -1.49 -1.96
N VAL A 65 9.42 -0.30 -1.62
CA VAL A 65 8.39 0.37 -2.40
C VAL A 65 8.86 0.62 -3.84
N LYS A 66 10.10 1.07 -4.05
CA LYS A 66 10.67 1.21 -5.41
C LYS A 66 10.74 -0.13 -6.18
N ILE A 67 11.03 -1.23 -5.49
CA ILE A 67 10.99 -2.58 -6.09
C ILE A 67 9.55 -2.92 -6.48
N LEU A 68 8.57 -2.62 -5.63
CA LEU A 68 7.17 -2.87 -5.91
C LEU A 68 6.67 -2.05 -7.10
N GLU A 69 7.02 -0.77 -7.17
CA GLU A 69 6.67 0.11 -8.30
C GLU A 69 7.28 -0.39 -9.61
N SER A 70 8.57 -0.72 -9.62
CA SER A 70 9.28 -1.15 -10.83
C SER A 70 8.89 -2.55 -11.31
N ARG A 71 8.76 -3.52 -10.39
CA ARG A 71 8.49 -4.93 -10.73
C ARG A 71 7.02 -5.20 -11.01
N TYR A 72 6.12 -4.55 -10.28
CA TYR A 72 4.68 -4.81 -10.35
C TYR A 72 3.88 -3.70 -11.05
N ARG A 73 4.57 -2.68 -11.58
CA ARG A 73 3.97 -1.50 -12.24
C ARG A 73 2.91 -0.84 -11.36
N LEU A 74 3.19 -0.81 -10.06
CA LEU A 74 2.36 -0.17 -9.06
C LEU A 74 2.74 1.30 -8.93
N SER A 75 1.84 2.12 -8.40
CA SER A 75 2.15 3.51 -8.07
C SER A 75 1.68 3.83 -6.66
N ILE A 76 2.52 4.48 -5.87
CA ILE A 76 2.13 4.90 -4.51
C ILE A 76 0.99 5.92 -4.58
N MET A 77 -0.07 5.63 -3.84
CA MET A 77 -1.23 6.50 -3.68
C MET A 77 -1.31 7.10 -2.28
N GLN A 78 -0.87 6.35 -1.28
CA GLN A 78 -0.74 6.80 0.11
C GLN A 78 0.44 6.09 0.75
N PHE A 79 1.23 6.85 1.51
CA PHE A 79 2.21 6.30 2.44
C PHE A 79 2.24 7.20 3.68
N SER A 80 1.76 6.69 4.81
CA SER A 80 1.61 7.48 6.04
C SER A 80 1.71 6.62 7.30
N GLU A 81 2.21 7.22 8.37
CA GLU A 81 2.07 6.69 9.73
C GLU A 81 0.59 6.74 10.12
N LEU A 82 0.09 5.71 10.82
CA LEU A 82 -1.25 5.65 11.39
C LEU A 82 -1.16 6.02 12.87
N ASP A 83 -1.70 7.19 13.24
CA ASP A 83 -1.66 7.72 14.61
C ASP A 83 -2.48 6.86 15.60
N ALA A 84 -3.43 6.07 15.10
CA ALA A 84 -4.20 5.12 15.90
C ALA A 84 -4.31 3.76 15.20
N ALA A 85 -4.30 2.68 15.99
CA ALA A 85 -4.48 1.31 15.50
C ALA A 85 -5.82 1.08 14.75
N ASN A 86 -6.76 2.02 14.84
CA ASN A 86 -8.12 1.94 14.31
C ASN A 86 -8.57 3.20 13.56
N GLU A 87 -7.71 3.87 12.77
CA GLU A 87 -8.23 4.91 11.86
C GLU A 87 -9.15 4.28 10.81
N PRO A 88 -10.46 4.58 10.84
CA PRO A 88 -11.42 4.01 9.90
C PRO A 88 -11.39 4.84 8.63
N GLY A 89 -10.64 4.35 7.65
CA GLY A 89 -10.67 4.88 6.30
C GLY A 89 -9.29 5.09 5.69
N VAL A 90 -9.26 5.05 4.36
CA VAL A 90 -8.08 5.25 3.54
C VAL A 90 -8.24 6.57 2.81
N THR A 91 -7.30 7.50 2.98
CA THR A 91 -7.34 8.79 2.30
C THR A 91 -6.42 8.74 1.08
N VAL A 92 -7.02 8.57 -0.09
CA VAL A 92 -6.30 8.35 -1.35
C VAL A 92 -6.19 9.66 -2.13
N LYS A 93 -4.97 10.11 -2.41
CA LYS A 93 -4.74 11.28 -3.29
C LYS A 93 -4.54 10.84 -4.74
N VAL A 94 -5.50 11.15 -5.61
CA VAL A 94 -5.46 10.80 -7.03
C VAL A 94 -4.96 11.99 -7.86
N GLY A 95 -3.65 12.08 -8.10
CA GLY A 95 -3.04 13.17 -8.87
C GLY A 95 -3.21 14.53 -8.20
N SER A 96 -3.64 15.55 -8.97
CA SER A 96 -3.94 16.89 -8.47
C SER A 96 -5.34 17.03 -7.84
N LYS A 97 -6.12 15.94 -7.77
CA LYS A 97 -7.46 15.96 -7.19
C LYS A 97 -7.40 15.91 -5.65
N PRO A 98 -8.45 16.40 -4.96
CA PRO A 98 -8.58 16.29 -3.52
C PRO A 98 -8.47 14.82 -3.08
N ALA A 99 -7.88 14.61 -1.90
CA ALA A 99 -7.79 13.29 -1.34
C ALA A 99 -9.22 12.77 -1.04
N THR A 100 -9.52 11.55 -1.49
CA THR A 100 -10.83 10.91 -1.31
C THR A 100 -10.73 9.94 -0.15
N CYS A 101 -11.61 10.09 0.84
CA CYS A 101 -11.72 9.12 1.94
C CYS A 101 -12.54 7.91 1.46
N VAL A 102 -11.98 6.72 1.59
CA VAL A 102 -12.61 5.44 1.24
C VAL A 102 -12.79 4.64 2.52
N ALA A 103 -14.03 4.22 2.79
CA ALA A 103 -14.43 3.44 3.97
C ALA A 103 -14.32 1.92 3.75
#